data_AF-A0A418E0T9-F1
#
_entry.id   AF-A0A418E0T9-F1
#
_cell.length_a   1.000
_cell.length_b   1.000
_cell.length_c   1.000
_cell.angle_alpha   90.00
_cell.angle_beta   90.00
_cell.angle_gamma   90.00
#
_symmetry.space_group_name_H-M   'P 1'
#
loop_
_entity.id
_entity.type
_entity.pdbx_description
1 polymer ?
#
loop_
_entity_poly.entity_id
_entity_poly.type
_entity_poly.pdbx_seq_one_letter_code
_entity_poly.pdbx_strand_id
1 'polypeptide(L)'
;LEQQIPWLFPHVGAIFEYVDALVAQKPTLFKNEAISTTVQGKIIYAYKLTSGASKPRWLYYQSLLHAREWIAGSSNLFALSSILDDIANKKYTAANKYNLYFVPIVNIDGYDISWKNDKRLQRRNANEDDLNHNWPTPSKRNKYSWSLIHALALPAQLHLVESFARLGENGRQDIVAQSLASERDAALK
;
A
#
# COMPACT_ATOMS: atom_id res chain seq x y z
N LEU A 1 -16.68 7.91 -11.29
CA LEU A 1 -16.02 6.59 -11.23
C LEU A 1 -16.53 5.74 -10.08
N GLU A 2 -16.87 6.34 -8.94
CA GLU A 2 -17.39 5.64 -7.75
C GLU A 2 -18.62 4.76 -8.02
N GLN A 3 -19.58 5.23 -8.82
CA GLN A 3 -20.82 4.49 -9.12
C GLN A 3 -20.61 3.20 -9.94
N GLN A 4 -19.42 2.99 -10.48
CA GLN A 4 -19.07 1.79 -11.26
C GLN A 4 -18.44 0.70 -10.39
N ILE A 5 -18.21 0.96 -9.10
CA ILE A 5 -17.65 0.01 -8.15
C ILE A 5 -18.76 -0.92 -7.67
N PRO A 6 -18.68 -2.24 -7.91
CA PRO A 6 -19.55 -3.20 -7.25
C PRO A 6 -19.35 -3.13 -5.73
N TRP A 7 -20.45 -3.24 -4.96
CA TRP A 7 -20.38 -3.28 -3.49
C TRP A 7 -19.46 -4.37 -2.95
N LEU A 8 -19.28 -5.45 -3.73
CA LEU A 8 -18.39 -6.56 -3.44
C LEU A 8 -17.71 -6.98 -4.73
N PHE A 9 -16.39 -7.18 -4.70
CA PHE A 9 -15.64 -7.75 -5.82
C PHE A 9 -15.45 -9.25 -5.61
N PRO A 10 -16.26 -10.12 -6.26
CA PRO A 10 -16.17 -11.56 -6.05
C PRO A 10 -14.90 -12.21 -6.56
N HIS A 11 -14.16 -11.54 -7.43
CA HIS A 11 -12.95 -12.08 -8.03
C HIS A 11 -11.86 -11.01 -8.05
N VAL A 12 -10.63 -11.42 -7.74
CA VAL A 12 -9.42 -10.57 -7.85
C VAL A 12 -9.34 -9.90 -9.22
N GLY A 13 -9.67 -10.64 -10.28
CA GLY A 13 -9.69 -10.15 -11.65
C GLY A 13 -10.54 -8.88 -11.81
N ALA A 14 -11.73 -8.83 -11.19
CA ALA A 14 -12.60 -7.66 -11.28
C ALA A 14 -12.00 -6.41 -10.61
N ILE A 15 -11.19 -6.59 -9.55
CA ILE A 15 -10.46 -5.47 -8.94
C ILE A 15 -9.39 -4.96 -9.90
N PHE A 16 -8.57 -5.85 -10.48
CA PHE A 16 -7.50 -5.46 -11.40
C PHE A 16 -8.03 -4.87 -12.70
N GLU A 17 -9.06 -5.46 -13.30
CA GLU A 17 -9.73 -4.91 -14.48
C GLU A 17 -10.24 -3.49 -14.21
N TYR A 18 -10.82 -3.23 -13.04
CA TYR A 18 -11.27 -1.90 -12.65
C TYR A 18 -10.13 -0.89 -12.59
N VAL A 19 -9.07 -1.17 -11.84
CA VAL A 19 -7.95 -0.23 -11.68
C VAL A 19 -7.10 -0.09 -12.94
N ASP A 20 -6.93 -1.15 -13.74
CA ASP A 20 -6.23 -1.09 -15.02
C ASP A 20 -7.02 -0.27 -16.04
N ALA A 21 -8.35 -0.37 -16.05
CA ALA A 21 -9.20 0.52 -16.83
C ALA A 21 -9.05 1.99 -16.41
N LEU A 22 -8.88 2.28 -15.11
CA LEU A 22 -8.60 3.63 -14.61
C LEU A 22 -7.22 4.13 -15.06
N VAL A 23 -6.19 3.28 -15.01
CA VAL A 23 -4.84 3.60 -15.50
C VAL A 23 -4.89 3.92 -16.99
N ALA A 24 -5.58 3.11 -17.78
CA ALA A 24 -5.72 3.30 -19.22
C ALA A 24 -6.42 4.62 -19.59
N GLN A 25 -7.38 5.07 -18.78
CA GLN A 25 -8.08 6.35 -18.98
C GLN A 25 -7.20 7.58 -18.69
N LYS A 26 -6.24 7.48 -17.75
CA LYS A 26 -5.41 8.61 -17.29
C LYS A 26 -3.93 8.23 -17.07
N PRO A 27 -3.22 7.73 -18.10
CA PRO A 27 -1.88 7.13 -17.95
C PRO A 27 -0.77 8.11 -17.54
N THR A 28 -0.99 9.42 -17.74
CA THR A 28 -0.06 10.47 -17.34
C THR A 28 -0.13 10.79 -15.84
N LEU A 29 -1.29 10.57 -15.22
CA LEU A 29 -1.58 10.90 -13.84
C LEU A 29 -1.48 9.66 -12.92
N PHE A 30 -1.87 8.51 -13.44
CA PHE A 30 -2.07 7.28 -12.68
C PHE A 30 -1.35 6.12 -13.35
N LYS A 31 -0.46 5.44 -12.62
CA LYS A 31 0.37 4.34 -13.13
C LYS A 31 0.42 3.20 -12.12
N ASN A 32 0.49 1.98 -12.61
CA ASN A 32 0.82 0.82 -11.80
C ASN A 32 2.34 0.60 -11.75
N GLU A 33 2.82 0.18 -10.60
CA GLU A 33 4.22 -0.20 -10.36
C GLU A 33 4.19 -1.57 -9.65
N ALA A 34 4.96 -2.54 -10.14
CA ALA A 34 5.11 -3.83 -9.47
C ALA A 34 5.92 -3.63 -8.20
N ILE A 35 5.36 -4.02 -7.05
CA ILE A 35 5.98 -3.78 -5.75
C ILE A 35 6.41 -5.06 -5.04
N SER A 36 5.78 -6.18 -5.35
CA SER A 36 6.11 -7.45 -4.71
C SER A 36 5.49 -8.64 -5.45
N THR A 37 5.68 -9.84 -4.92
CA THR A 37 5.16 -11.10 -5.43
C THR A 37 4.60 -11.94 -4.28
N THR A 38 3.47 -12.61 -4.49
CA THR A 38 2.85 -13.51 -3.51
C THR A 38 3.54 -14.86 -3.42
N VAL A 39 3.09 -15.71 -2.48
CA VAL A 39 3.59 -17.08 -2.31
C VAL A 39 3.40 -17.90 -3.59
N GLN A 40 2.28 -17.71 -4.28
CA GLN A 40 1.97 -18.39 -5.54
C GLN A 40 2.54 -17.68 -6.78
N GLY A 41 3.41 -16.68 -6.61
CA GLY A 41 4.06 -16.01 -7.73
C GLY A 41 3.26 -14.89 -8.41
N LYS A 42 2.14 -14.42 -7.80
CA LYS A 42 1.34 -13.34 -8.38
C LYS A 42 1.95 -11.98 -8.04
N ILE A 43 2.02 -11.08 -9.01
CA ILE A 43 2.55 -9.73 -8.79
C ILE A 43 1.56 -8.91 -7.97
N ILE A 44 2.06 -8.22 -6.94
CA ILE A 44 1.33 -7.19 -6.21
C ILE A 44 1.69 -5.84 -6.84
N TYR A 45 0.66 -5.10 -7.27
CA TYR A 45 0.80 -3.77 -7.86
C TYR A 45 0.42 -2.68 -6.86
N ALA A 46 1.24 -1.62 -6.82
CA ALA A 46 0.84 -0.34 -6.28
C ALA A 46 0.41 0.59 -7.42
N TYR A 47 -0.67 1.31 -7.19
CA TYR A 47 -1.18 2.30 -8.12
C TYR A 47 -0.83 3.70 -7.60
N LYS A 48 0.07 4.33 -8.33
CA LYS A 48 0.69 5.59 -7.98
C LYS A 48 -0.04 6.72 -8.68
N LEU A 49 -0.47 7.68 -7.87
CA LEU A 49 -1.09 8.92 -8.32
C LEU A 49 -0.10 10.07 -8.10
N THR A 50 0.48 10.56 -9.19
CA THR A 50 1.37 11.72 -9.18
C THR A 50 0.76 12.86 -9.97
N SER A 51 0.22 13.86 -9.29
CA SER A 51 -0.19 15.11 -9.92
C SER A 51 0.93 16.15 -9.86
N GLY A 52 1.35 16.71 -11.00
CA GLY A 52 2.26 17.86 -11.04
C GLY A 52 3.70 17.58 -10.59
N ALA A 53 4.32 18.59 -9.96
CA ALA A 53 5.74 18.60 -9.58
C ALA A 53 6.09 17.56 -8.50
N SER A 54 7.37 17.21 -8.42
CA SER A 54 7.91 16.29 -7.41
C SER A 54 7.53 16.75 -5.99
N LYS A 55 6.89 15.85 -5.22
CA LYS A 55 6.48 16.11 -3.83
C LYS A 55 7.36 15.32 -2.87
N PRO A 56 7.79 15.91 -1.73
CA PRO A 56 8.71 15.25 -0.80
C PRO A 56 8.02 14.20 0.11
N ARG A 57 6.69 14.16 0.13
CA ARG A 57 5.91 13.30 1.03
C ARG A 57 4.97 12.40 0.25
N TRP A 58 4.65 11.26 0.85
CA TRP A 58 3.86 10.21 0.26
C TRP A 58 2.87 9.66 1.29
N LEU A 59 1.72 9.20 0.80
CA LEU A 59 0.69 8.52 1.58
C LEU A 59 0.44 7.16 0.95
N TYR A 60 0.37 6.14 1.78
CA TYR A 60 0.24 4.75 1.36
C TYR A 60 -1.06 4.17 1.92
N TYR A 61 -1.92 3.70 1.02
CA TYR A 61 -3.22 3.13 1.31
C TYR A 61 -3.22 1.67 0.91
N GLN A 62 -3.33 0.78 1.89
CA GLN A 62 -3.40 -0.66 1.63
C GLN A 62 -4.68 -1.28 2.20
N SER A 63 -5.10 -2.37 1.57
CA SER A 63 -6.24 -3.16 2.02
C SER A 63 -6.01 -4.65 1.77
N LEU A 64 -6.90 -5.46 2.34
CA LEU A 64 -6.89 -6.93 2.20
C LEU A 64 -5.54 -7.55 2.56
N LEU A 65 -4.93 -7.05 3.64
CA LEU A 65 -3.87 -7.78 4.34
C LEU A 65 -4.43 -9.11 4.88
N HIS A 66 -5.66 -9.06 5.39
CA HIS A 66 -6.46 -10.24 5.70
C HIS A 66 -7.45 -10.51 4.58
N ALA A 67 -7.42 -11.73 4.08
CA ALA A 67 -8.20 -12.13 2.92
C ALA A 67 -9.72 -11.99 3.11
N ARG A 68 -10.26 -12.35 4.28
CA ARG A 68 -11.70 -12.28 4.59
C ARG A 68 -12.28 -10.87 4.78
N GLU A 69 -11.45 -9.84 4.86
CA GLU A 69 -11.88 -8.46 5.17
C GLU A 69 -12.31 -7.71 3.90
N TRP A 70 -13.19 -8.33 3.11
CA TRP A 70 -13.53 -7.93 1.73
C TRP A 70 -13.90 -6.45 1.57
N ILE A 71 -14.61 -5.88 2.55
CA ILE A 71 -15.02 -4.48 2.52
C ILE A 71 -13.82 -3.52 2.45
N ALA A 72 -12.67 -3.88 3.04
CA ALA A 72 -11.48 -3.04 3.01
C ALA A 72 -10.99 -2.81 1.57
N GLY A 73 -11.08 -3.82 0.70
CA GLY A 73 -10.75 -3.69 -0.72
C GLY A 73 -11.66 -2.70 -1.43
N SER A 74 -12.98 -2.87 -1.28
CA SER A 74 -13.97 -1.95 -1.85
C SER A 74 -13.79 -0.52 -1.34
N SER A 75 -13.54 -0.32 -0.04
CA SER A 75 -13.31 1.00 0.55
C SER A 75 -12.05 1.67 0.01
N ASN A 76 -10.98 0.92 -0.22
CA ASN A 76 -9.74 1.45 -0.79
C ASN A 76 -9.95 1.91 -2.24
N LEU A 77 -10.65 1.11 -3.05
CA LEU A 77 -11.01 1.46 -4.43
C LEU A 77 -11.99 2.64 -4.50
N PHE A 78 -12.93 2.72 -3.56
CA PHE A 78 -13.83 3.86 -3.43
C PHE A 78 -13.02 5.13 -3.16
N ALA A 79 -12.14 5.13 -2.16
CA ALA A 79 -11.30 6.28 -1.83
C ALA A 79 -10.43 6.73 -3.00
N LEU A 80 -9.82 5.79 -3.74
CA LEU A 80 -9.08 6.07 -4.96
C LEU A 80 -9.98 6.79 -5.99
N SER A 81 -11.16 6.25 -6.22
CA SER A 81 -12.10 6.76 -7.24
C SER A 81 -12.66 8.12 -6.89
N SER A 82 -12.96 8.36 -5.61
CA SER A 82 -13.34 9.67 -5.09
C SER A 82 -12.28 10.73 -5.35
N ILE A 83 -11.01 10.39 -5.09
CA ILE A 83 -9.90 11.32 -5.35
C ILE A 83 -9.77 11.59 -6.85
N LEU A 84 -9.92 10.57 -7.71
CA LEU A 84 -9.85 10.75 -9.16
C LEU A 84 -11.02 11.59 -9.71
N ASP A 85 -12.23 11.40 -9.18
CA ASP A 85 -13.41 12.18 -9.52
C ASP A 85 -13.24 13.64 -9.05
N ASP A 86 -12.74 13.86 -7.83
CA ASP A 86 -12.46 15.21 -7.33
C ASP A 86 -11.37 15.92 -8.13
N ILE A 87 -10.31 15.21 -8.55
CA ILE A 87 -9.29 15.76 -9.46
C ILE A 87 -9.90 16.14 -10.81
N ALA A 88 -10.78 15.29 -11.37
CA ALA A 88 -11.47 15.59 -12.64
C ALA A 88 -12.33 16.85 -12.53
N ASN A 89 -12.96 17.06 -11.37
CA ASN A 89 -13.76 18.23 -11.03
C ASN A 89 -12.93 19.43 -10.54
N LYS A 90 -11.59 19.38 -10.67
CA LYS A 90 -10.65 20.44 -10.26
C LYS A 90 -10.74 20.84 -8.78
N LYS A 91 -11.18 19.91 -7.92
CA LYS A 91 -11.20 20.11 -6.47
C LYS A 91 -9.83 19.84 -5.87
N TYR A 92 -9.61 20.44 -4.71
CA TYR A 92 -8.39 20.21 -3.93
C TYR A 92 -8.44 18.85 -3.24
N THR A 93 -7.39 18.03 -3.39
CA THR A 93 -7.30 16.67 -2.86
C THR A 93 -5.97 16.43 -2.15
N ALA A 94 -5.84 15.29 -1.47
CA ALA A 94 -4.56 14.84 -0.90
C ALA A 94 -3.45 14.73 -1.95
N ALA A 95 -3.81 14.43 -3.21
CA ALA A 95 -2.85 14.33 -4.31
C ALA A 95 -2.14 15.66 -4.58
N ASN A 96 -2.70 16.82 -4.21
CA ASN A 96 -2.03 18.11 -4.37
C ASN A 96 -0.82 18.28 -3.44
N LYS A 97 -0.80 17.61 -2.28
CA LYS A 97 0.27 17.72 -1.27
C LYS A 97 1.17 16.48 -1.20
N TYR A 98 0.64 15.31 -1.53
CA TYR A 98 1.30 14.03 -1.36
C TYR A 98 1.32 13.22 -2.66
N ASN A 99 2.34 12.37 -2.81
CA ASN A 99 2.27 11.26 -3.77
C ASN A 99 1.42 10.16 -3.14
N LEU A 100 0.35 9.72 -3.80
CA LEU A 100 -0.52 8.70 -3.22
C LEU A 100 -0.21 7.34 -3.86
N TYR A 101 -0.08 6.31 -3.03
CA TYR A 101 0.08 4.93 -3.45
C TYR A 101 -1.08 4.11 -2.92
N PHE A 102 -1.78 3.44 -3.83
CA PHE A 102 -2.91 2.57 -3.52
C PHE A 102 -2.54 1.12 -3.79
N VAL A 103 -2.68 0.24 -2.81
CA VAL A 103 -2.51 -1.21 -2.95
C VAL A 103 -3.84 -1.88 -2.57
N PRO A 104 -4.73 -2.14 -3.54
CA PRO A 104 -6.07 -2.66 -3.26
C PRO A 104 -6.06 -4.05 -2.63
N ILE A 105 -5.10 -4.91 -3.02
CA ILE A 105 -5.00 -6.28 -2.50
C ILE A 105 -3.55 -6.60 -2.19
N VAL A 106 -3.21 -6.69 -0.90
CA VAL A 106 -1.90 -7.17 -0.46
C VAL A 106 -1.84 -8.70 -0.47
N ASN A 107 -2.87 -9.36 0.07
CA ASN A 107 -2.93 -10.82 0.16
C ASN A 107 -3.73 -11.43 -1.00
N ILE A 108 -3.20 -11.36 -2.23
CA ILE A 108 -3.91 -11.84 -3.44
C ILE A 108 -4.26 -13.33 -3.31
N ASP A 109 -3.30 -14.16 -2.89
CA ASP A 109 -3.52 -15.61 -2.79
C ASP A 109 -4.58 -15.95 -1.74
N GLY A 110 -4.48 -15.34 -0.55
CA GLY A 110 -5.46 -15.56 0.50
C GLY A 110 -6.85 -15.09 0.07
N TYR A 111 -6.94 -13.95 -0.62
CA TYR A 111 -8.20 -13.41 -1.12
C TYR A 111 -8.84 -14.37 -2.13
N ASP A 112 -8.09 -14.89 -3.10
CA ASP A 112 -8.57 -15.93 -4.02
C ASP A 112 -9.05 -17.18 -3.28
N ILE A 113 -8.33 -17.62 -2.26
CA ILE A 113 -8.75 -18.75 -1.42
C ILE A 113 -10.08 -18.41 -0.72
N SER A 114 -10.26 -17.18 -0.23
CA SER A 114 -11.45 -16.79 0.51
C SER A 114 -12.75 -16.85 -0.29
N TRP A 115 -12.66 -16.81 -1.62
CA TRP A 115 -13.79 -16.93 -2.55
C TRP A 115 -14.13 -18.37 -2.96
N LYS A 116 -13.32 -19.36 -2.55
CA LYS A 116 -13.63 -20.79 -2.74
C LYS A 116 -14.70 -21.24 -1.73
N ASN A 117 -15.47 -22.27 -2.09
CA ASN A 117 -16.49 -22.86 -1.22
C ASN A 117 -15.92 -23.16 0.18
N ASP A 118 -16.65 -22.74 1.22
CA ASP A 118 -16.32 -22.91 2.64
C ASP A 118 -15.01 -22.26 3.13
N LYS A 119 -14.43 -21.36 2.33
CA LYS A 119 -13.19 -20.66 2.68
C LYS A 119 -13.38 -19.17 2.97
N ARG A 120 -14.63 -18.68 3.09
CA ARG A 120 -14.97 -17.28 3.40
C ARG A 120 -14.20 -16.69 4.59
N LEU A 121 -13.88 -17.52 5.58
CA LEU A 121 -13.16 -17.12 6.80
C LEU A 121 -11.63 -17.15 6.67
N GLN A 122 -11.09 -17.46 5.48
CA GLN A 122 -9.66 -17.42 5.20
C GLN A 122 -9.12 -16.03 5.50
N ARG A 123 -8.16 -15.97 6.41
CA ARG A 123 -7.50 -14.72 6.81
C ARG A 123 -6.09 -14.61 6.25
N ARG A 124 -5.38 -15.74 6.22
CA ARG A 124 -3.93 -15.88 6.02
C ARG A 124 -3.57 -16.00 4.54
N ASN A 125 -2.29 -15.89 4.21
CA ASN A 125 -1.79 -16.12 2.85
C ASN A 125 -1.83 -17.61 2.47
N ALA A 126 -1.33 -17.98 1.28
CA ALA A 126 -1.31 -19.38 0.83
C ALA A 126 -0.38 -20.31 1.63
N ASN A 127 0.52 -19.79 2.47
CA ASN A 127 1.35 -20.56 3.40
C ASN A 127 0.74 -20.65 4.81
N GLU A 128 -0.50 -20.19 5.00
CA GLU A 128 -1.13 -20.08 6.31
C GLU A 128 -0.39 -19.14 7.28
N ASP A 129 0.32 -18.14 6.75
CA ASP A 129 0.91 -17.05 7.53
C ASP A 129 -0.09 -15.90 7.69
N ASP A 130 -0.25 -15.41 8.93
CA ASP A 130 -0.93 -14.15 9.18
C ASP A 130 0.04 -12.98 8.91
N LEU A 131 -0.25 -12.24 7.83
CA LEU A 131 0.58 -11.12 7.38
C LEU A 131 0.64 -9.95 8.38
N ASN A 132 -0.26 -9.90 9.37
CA ASN A 132 -0.24 -8.90 10.44
C ASN A 132 0.49 -9.36 11.71
N HIS A 133 0.77 -10.66 11.85
CA HIS A 133 1.38 -11.23 13.06
C HIS A 133 2.85 -11.62 12.86
N ASN A 134 3.29 -11.80 11.62
CA ASN A 134 4.69 -12.08 11.25
C ASN A 134 5.48 -10.81 10.89
N TRP A 135 5.22 -9.70 11.60
CA TRP A 135 6.12 -8.55 11.52
C TRP A 135 7.49 -8.99 12.04
N PRO A 136 8.60 -8.70 11.34
CA PRO A 136 9.91 -9.13 11.77
C PRO A 136 10.24 -8.47 13.10
N THR A 137 10.02 -9.17 14.20
CA THR A 137 10.77 -8.89 15.42
C THR A 137 12.23 -9.28 15.13
N PRO A 138 13.22 -8.50 15.58
CA PRO A 138 14.64 -8.79 15.33
C PRO A 138 15.10 -10.19 15.81
N SER A 139 14.27 -10.91 16.56
CA SER A 139 14.55 -12.25 17.04
C SER A 139 14.07 -13.34 16.06
N LYS A 140 15.03 -13.78 15.22
CA LYS A 140 15.21 -15.17 14.78
C LYS A 140 13.96 -15.94 14.31
N ARG A 141 13.28 -15.49 13.25
CA ARG A 141 12.62 -16.36 12.24
C ARG A 141 11.89 -15.54 11.17
N ASN A 142 12.60 -14.96 10.21
CA ASN A 142 12.07 -14.89 8.84
C ASN A 142 13.11 -14.32 7.85
N LYS A 143 13.64 -15.16 6.95
CA LYS A 143 14.41 -14.68 5.78
C LYS A 143 13.50 -14.18 4.65
N TYR A 144 12.21 -14.54 4.66
CA TYR A 144 11.29 -14.25 3.54
C TYR A 144 10.57 -12.90 3.67
N SER A 145 10.26 -12.45 4.90
CA SER A 145 9.61 -11.15 5.18
C SER A 145 10.46 -9.95 4.73
N TRP A 146 11.79 -10.06 4.86
CA TRP A 146 12.71 -9.00 4.41
C TRP A 146 12.78 -8.83 2.88
N SER A 147 12.50 -9.88 2.10
CA SER A 147 12.55 -9.78 0.63
C SER A 147 11.41 -8.92 0.05
N LEU A 148 10.23 -8.96 0.66
CA LEU A 148 9.06 -8.14 0.29
C LEU A 148 9.27 -6.65 0.59
N ILE A 149 10.04 -6.32 1.63
CA ILE A 149 10.35 -4.94 2.01
C ILE A 149 11.50 -4.38 1.15
N HIS A 150 12.51 -5.19 0.83
CA HIS A 150 13.68 -4.74 0.06
C HIS A 150 13.40 -4.61 -1.45
N ALA A 151 12.42 -5.33 -2.00
CA ALA A 151 12.02 -5.20 -3.41
C ALA A 151 11.40 -3.82 -3.75
N LEU A 152 11.08 -3.01 -2.73
CA LEU A 152 10.37 -1.75 -2.82
C LEU A 152 11.23 -0.49 -2.69
N ALA A 153 12.54 -0.60 -2.46
CA ALA A 153 13.39 0.56 -2.20
C ALA A 153 14.62 0.61 -3.12
N LEU A 154 14.62 1.54 -4.08
CA LEU A 154 15.87 2.16 -4.54
C LEU A 154 16.50 2.93 -3.35
N PRO A 155 17.84 3.17 -3.33
CA PRO A 155 18.62 3.49 -2.13
C PRO A 155 18.15 4.69 -1.28
N ALA A 156 17.24 5.52 -1.77
CA ALA A 156 16.68 6.66 -1.05
C ALA A 156 15.43 6.33 -0.18
N GLN A 157 14.90 5.10 -0.22
CA GLN A 157 13.65 4.71 0.46
C GLN A 157 13.80 3.75 1.65
N LEU A 158 15.03 3.35 2.00
CA LEU A 158 15.28 2.40 3.10
C LEU A 158 14.84 2.96 4.48
N HIS A 159 14.99 4.27 4.70
CA HIS A 159 14.70 4.90 5.99
C HIS A 159 13.24 4.85 6.44
N LEU A 160 12.32 4.79 5.49
CA LEU A 160 10.89 4.88 5.80
C LEU A 160 10.29 3.54 6.18
N VAL A 161 10.79 2.44 5.62
CA VAL A 161 10.33 1.10 6.06
C VAL A 161 11.03 0.68 7.35
N GLU A 162 12.29 1.09 7.56
CA GLU A 162 13.00 0.83 8.82
C GLU A 162 12.42 1.58 10.03
N SER A 163 11.90 2.80 9.83
CA SER A 163 11.27 3.58 10.91
C SER A 163 9.93 2.99 11.34
N PHE A 164 9.09 2.51 10.42
CA PHE A 164 7.85 1.80 10.78
C PHE A 164 8.11 0.45 11.45
N ALA A 165 9.23 -0.23 11.13
CA ALA A 165 9.59 -1.51 11.73
C ALA A 165 10.28 -1.41 13.12
N ARG A 166 10.97 -0.28 13.42
CA ARG A 166 11.59 -0.07 14.74
C ARG A 166 10.67 0.57 15.78
N LEU A 167 9.64 1.33 15.38
CA LEU A 167 8.88 2.21 16.28
C LEU A 167 7.53 1.67 16.77
N GLY A 168 7.31 0.35 16.68
CA GLY A 168 6.17 -0.32 17.34
C GLY A 168 6.12 -0.12 18.86
N GLU A 169 7.22 0.33 19.46
CA GLU A 169 7.27 0.85 20.84
C GLU A 169 8.00 2.21 20.83
N ASN A 170 7.33 3.26 21.33
CA ASN A 170 7.88 4.61 21.61
C ASN A 170 8.06 5.61 20.46
N GLY A 171 6.97 5.95 19.76
CA GLY A 171 6.87 7.12 18.86
C GLY A 171 6.97 8.50 19.54
N ARG A 172 7.63 8.64 20.70
CA ARG A 172 7.76 9.91 21.44
C ARG A 172 9.21 10.41 21.59
N GLN A 173 10.23 9.62 21.24
CA GLN A 173 11.64 9.98 21.42
C GLN A 173 12.32 10.51 20.14
N ASP A 174 11.83 10.14 18.95
CA ASP A 174 12.55 10.41 17.69
C ASP A 174 12.33 11.82 17.10
N ILE A 175 11.30 12.53 17.52
CA ILE A 175 11.08 13.94 17.12
C ILE A 175 12.10 14.86 17.82
N VAL A 176 12.57 14.50 19.02
CA VAL A 176 13.55 15.29 19.79
C VAL A 176 14.98 15.07 19.26
N ALA A 177 15.29 13.89 18.73
CA ALA A 177 16.62 13.59 18.17
C ALA A 177 16.86 14.30 16.82
N GLN A 178 15.81 14.51 16.01
CA GLN A 178 15.94 15.21 14.72
C GLN A 178 16.12 16.72 14.87
N SER A 179 15.51 17.37 15.88
CA SER A 179 15.71 18.83 16.08
C SER A 179 17.12 19.14 16.62
N LEU A 180 17.67 18.31 17.49
CA LEU A 180 19.01 18.49 18.05
C LEU A 180 20.13 18.22 17.03
N ALA A 181 19.88 17.35 16.04
CA ALA A 181 20.81 17.12 14.94
C ALA A 181 20.81 18.27 13.92
N SER A 182 19.64 18.83 13.58
CA SER A 182 19.58 19.99 12.68
C SER A 182 20.10 21.27 13.31
N GLU A 183 19.99 21.43 14.64
CA GLU A 183 20.57 22.57 15.37
C GLU A 183 22.10 22.47 15.50
N ARG A 184 22.68 21.27 15.64
CA ARG A 184 24.15 21.09 15.64
C ARG A 184 24.78 21.34 14.26
N ASP A 185 24.12 20.91 13.19
CA ASP A 185 24.62 21.11 11.82
C ASP A 185 24.48 22.57 11.34
N ALA A 186 23.52 23.31 11.89
CA ALA A 186 23.39 24.76 11.66
C ALA A 186 24.42 25.59 12.44
N ALA A 187 24.98 25.06 13.53
CA ALA A 187 26.01 25.73 14.33
C ALA A 187 27.45 25.47 13.85
N LEU A 188 27.63 24.60 12.84
CA LEU A 188 28.92 24.20 12.26
C LEU A 188 29.16 24.73 10.84
N LYS A 189 28.32 25.65 10.36
CA LYS A 189 28.53 26.47 9.15
C LYS A 189 28.56 27.94 9.52
#